data_AF-A0A9N9NM29-F1
#
_entry.id   AF-A0A9N9NM29-F1
#
_cell.length_a   1.000
_cell.length_b   1.000
_cell.length_c   1.000
_cell.angle_alpha   90.00
_cell.angle_beta   90.00
_cell.angle_gamma   90.00
#
_symmetry.space_group_name_H-M   'P 1'
#
loop_
_entity.id
_entity.type
_entity.pdbx_description
1 polymer ?
#
loop_
_entity_poly.entity_id
_entity_poly.type
_entity_poly.pdbx_seq_one_letter_code
_entity_poly.pdbx_strand_id
1 'polypeptide(L)'
;VNLYPSDKPFDIYTGVATRVNELLANDAKKDDELAIISCGKITRKVVKQTVMTSVYGVTFVGARLQIESRLKEIEDIPQEKVRDLSLYITKLVFKCLGEMFHGARAIQDWLVECAKRISKSVPSEVVFSDQSLSEHRIEGKNFMDNDLENLQDSSGNGNEENNMNNNINEINDDEENKHNNLTNKKRSIVIIPPSKPGLNQMTTVVWTTPLDLPIVQPYRKLGKKAVKTNLQTINIEDPGVPSPVNSIKQRAAFPPNFIHSLDATHMLMTALGCKEKNLEFASVHDSFWTHACDVEVMNETIRDQFVKLHEQPIMENLRNEFIKRYKGYKLT
;
A
#
# COMPACT_ATOMS: atom_id res chain seq x y z
N VAL A 1 1.57 -25.36 -10.77
CA VAL A 1 2.74 -24.43 -10.79
C VAL A 1 4.05 -25.17 -10.48
N ASN A 2 4.20 -26.43 -10.91
CA ASN A 2 5.46 -27.20 -10.79
C ASN A 2 6.02 -27.41 -9.37
N LEU A 3 5.17 -27.37 -8.34
CA LEU A 3 5.55 -27.71 -6.96
C LEU A 3 5.61 -29.22 -6.71
N TYR A 4 4.75 -29.99 -7.40
CA TYR A 4 4.75 -31.45 -7.34
C TYR A 4 5.60 -32.02 -8.48
N PRO A 5 6.42 -33.07 -8.24
CA PRO A 5 7.23 -33.70 -9.29
C PRO A 5 6.38 -34.18 -10.47
N SER A 6 6.86 -33.92 -11.69
CA SER A 6 6.19 -34.30 -12.95
C SER A 6 7.23 -34.42 -14.05
N ASP A 7 7.06 -35.38 -14.97
CA ASP A 7 7.96 -35.59 -16.12
C ASP A 7 7.91 -34.45 -17.13
N LYS A 8 6.80 -33.69 -17.16
CA LYS A 8 6.63 -32.53 -18.04
C LYS A 8 6.31 -31.28 -17.23
N PRO A 9 6.88 -30.12 -17.60
CA PRO A 9 6.57 -28.86 -16.93
C PRO A 9 5.12 -28.48 -17.22
N PHE A 10 4.39 -28.11 -16.17
CA PHE A 10 3.03 -27.60 -16.29
C PHE A 10 3.07 -26.08 -16.49
N ASP A 11 2.42 -25.62 -17.56
CA ASP A 11 2.26 -24.20 -17.85
C ASP A 11 0.84 -23.74 -17.49
N ILE A 12 0.74 -23.04 -16.36
CA ILE A 12 -0.50 -22.44 -15.86
C ILE A 12 -1.16 -21.52 -16.90
N TYR A 13 -0.38 -20.77 -17.67
CA TYR A 13 -0.89 -19.81 -18.63
C TYR A 13 -1.53 -20.53 -19.81
N THR A 14 -0.91 -21.61 -20.26
CA THR A 14 -1.49 -22.48 -21.29
C THR A 14 -2.75 -23.16 -20.76
N GLY A 15 -2.75 -23.68 -19.53
CA GLY A 15 -3.95 -24.26 -18.92
C GLY A 15 -5.13 -23.29 -18.85
N VAL A 16 -4.89 -22.04 -18.42
CA VAL A 16 -5.93 -20.99 -18.40
C VAL A 16 -6.39 -20.66 -19.82
N ALA A 17 -5.47 -20.51 -20.79
CA ALA A 17 -5.83 -20.23 -22.17
C ALA A 17 -6.71 -21.34 -22.78
N THR A 18 -6.36 -22.62 -22.56
CA THR A 18 -7.16 -23.76 -22.99
C THR A 18 -8.56 -23.70 -22.39
N ARG A 19 -8.67 -23.48 -21.07
CA ARG A 19 -9.96 -23.40 -20.39
C ARG A 19 -10.82 -22.24 -20.89
N VAL A 20 -10.21 -21.07 -21.15
CA VAL A 20 -10.92 -19.93 -21.75
C VAL A 20 -11.43 -20.28 -23.14
N ASN A 21 -10.63 -20.93 -23.99
CA ASN A 21 -11.09 -21.37 -25.31
C ASN A 21 -12.21 -22.42 -25.24
N GLU A 22 -12.21 -23.33 -24.25
CA GLU A 22 -13.32 -24.26 -24.02
C GLU A 22 -14.63 -23.52 -23.70
N LEU A 23 -14.56 -22.49 -22.85
CA LEU A 23 -15.71 -21.65 -22.52
C LEU A 23 -16.19 -20.87 -23.74
N LEU A 24 -15.27 -20.29 -24.51
CA LEU A 24 -15.59 -19.60 -25.77
C LEU A 24 -16.24 -20.54 -26.78
N ALA A 25 -15.74 -21.77 -26.94
CA ALA A 25 -16.34 -22.75 -27.84
C ALA A 25 -17.77 -23.13 -27.42
N ASN A 26 -18.05 -23.17 -26.12
CA ASN A 26 -19.39 -23.45 -25.60
C ASN A 26 -20.35 -22.26 -25.78
N ASP A 27 -19.87 -21.03 -25.63
CA ASP A 27 -20.68 -19.83 -25.86
C ASP A 27 -20.87 -19.54 -27.35
N ALA A 28 -19.90 -19.89 -28.20
CA ALA A 28 -20.03 -19.84 -29.65
C ALA A 28 -21.13 -20.80 -30.17
N LYS A 29 -21.32 -21.96 -29.52
CA LYS A 29 -22.46 -22.86 -29.82
C LYS A 29 -23.83 -22.27 -29.45
N LYS A 30 -23.87 -21.20 -28.66
CA LYS A 30 -25.09 -20.47 -28.29
C LYS A 30 -25.28 -19.20 -29.13
N ASP A 31 -24.57 -19.10 -30.26
CA ASP A 31 -24.58 -17.95 -31.16
C ASP A 31 -24.15 -16.61 -30.52
N ASP A 32 -23.25 -16.65 -29.53
CA ASP A 32 -22.63 -15.43 -28.99
C ASP A 32 -21.61 -14.86 -30.00
N GLU A 33 -21.89 -13.66 -30.52
CA GLU A 33 -21.06 -12.97 -31.52
C GLU A 33 -19.61 -12.77 -31.05
N LEU A 34 -19.41 -12.39 -29.79
CA LEU A 34 -18.08 -12.15 -29.22
C LEU A 34 -17.30 -13.45 -29.06
N ALA A 35 -17.98 -14.52 -28.67
CA ALA A 35 -17.39 -15.84 -28.55
C ALA A 35 -16.95 -16.39 -29.91
N ILE A 36 -17.78 -16.25 -30.95
CA ILE A 36 -17.44 -16.67 -32.32
C ILE A 36 -16.20 -15.94 -32.83
N ILE A 37 -16.14 -14.61 -32.65
CA ILE A 37 -15.01 -13.79 -33.13
C ILE A 37 -13.69 -14.17 -32.44
N SER A 38 -13.74 -14.51 -31.14
CA SER A 38 -12.56 -14.78 -30.32
C SER A 38 -12.17 -16.25 -30.20
N CYS A 39 -13.03 -17.17 -30.65
CA CYS A 39 -12.79 -18.61 -30.59
C CYS A 39 -11.48 -18.97 -31.31
N GLY A 40 -10.60 -19.71 -30.62
CA GLY A 40 -9.31 -20.14 -31.15
C GLY A 40 -8.23 -19.05 -31.23
N LYS A 41 -8.55 -17.79 -30.94
CA LYS A 41 -7.59 -16.66 -30.99
C LYS A 41 -6.93 -16.38 -29.63
N ILE A 42 -7.44 -16.97 -28.55
CA ILE A 42 -6.91 -16.72 -27.20
C ILE A 42 -5.71 -17.62 -26.94
N THR A 43 -4.52 -17.06 -27.09
CA THR A 43 -3.26 -17.79 -26.85
C THR A 43 -2.73 -17.55 -25.45
N ARG A 44 -1.73 -18.34 -25.07
CA ARG A 44 -0.90 -18.12 -23.87
C ARG A 44 -0.44 -16.66 -23.75
N LYS A 45 -0.01 -16.04 -24.85
CA LYS A 45 0.49 -14.66 -24.89
C LYS A 45 -0.57 -13.64 -24.43
N VAL A 46 -1.84 -13.88 -24.78
CA VAL A 46 -2.96 -12.99 -24.44
C VAL A 46 -3.25 -13.04 -22.94
N VAL A 47 -3.26 -14.22 -22.33
CA VAL A 47 -3.64 -14.39 -20.92
C VAL A 47 -2.48 -14.25 -19.94
N LYS A 48 -1.22 -14.44 -20.39
CA LYS A 48 -0.02 -14.49 -19.52
C LYS A 48 0.04 -13.32 -18.55
N GLN A 49 -0.04 -12.09 -19.07
CA GLN A 49 0.13 -10.89 -18.24
C GLN A 49 -0.98 -10.74 -17.21
N THR A 50 -2.23 -11.03 -17.59
CA THR A 50 -3.38 -10.95 -16.68
C THR A 50 -3.35 -12.03 -15.62
N VAL A 51 -3.01 -13.27 -15.98
CA VAL A 51 -2.81 -14.35 -15.01
C VAL A 51 -1.69 -13.99 -14.03
N MET A 52 -0.55 -13.51 -14.53
CA MET A 52 0.60 -13.11 -13.70
C MET A 52 0.24 -11.96 -12.76
N THR A 53 -0.49 -10.94 -13.23
CA THR A 53 -0.81 -9.76 -12.38
C THR A 53 -2.03 -9.97 -11.48
N SER A 54 -2.86 -10.99 -11.73
CA SER A 54 -4.03 -11.31 -10.91
C SER A 54 -3.70 -11.67 -9.47
N VAL A 55 -2.64 -12.46 -9.27
CA VAL A 55 -2.14 -12.82 -7.94
C VAL A 55 -1.56 -11.62 -7.20
N TYR A 56 -1.11 -10.60 -7.95
CA TYR A 56 -0.62 -9.33 -7.44
C TYR A 56 -1.72 -8.26 -7.28
N GLY A 57 -3.00 -8.64 -7.33
CA GLY A 57 -4.10 -7.72 -7.04
C GLY A 57 -4.44 -6.75 -8.18
N VAL A 58 -4.18 -7.12 -9.45
CA VAL A 58 -4.65 -6.34 -10.59
C VAL A 58 -6.17 -6.10 -10.49
N THR A 59 -6.60 -4.87 -10.80
CA THR A 59 -8.02 -4.57 -10.88
C THR A 59 -8.61 -5.14 -12.17
N PHE A 60 -9.92 -5.36 -12.19
CA PHE A 60 -10.62 -5.79 -13.41
C PHE A 60 -10.33 -4.85 -14.59
N VAL A 61 -10.31 -3.53 -14.35
CA VAL A 61 -10.00 -2.53 -15.38
C VAL A 61 -8.56 -2.67 -15.88
N GLY A 62 -7.60 -2.90 -14.96
CA GLY A 62 -6.20 -3.13 -15.32
C GLY A 62 -6.01 -4.40 -16.15
N ALA A 63 -6.64 -5.50 -15.74
CA ALA A 63 -6.65 -6.76 -16.46
C ALA A 63 -7.24 -6.60 -17.88
N ARG A 64 -8.37 -5.91 -17.99
CA ARG A 64 -9.02 -5.61 -19.27
C ARG A 64 -8.09 -4.85 -20.20
N LEU A 65 -7.38 -3.84 -19.70
CA LEU A 65 -6.42 -3.06 -20.51
C LEU A 65 -5.22 -3.91 -20.97
N GLN A 66 -4.74 -4.83 -20.14
CA GLN A 66 -3.67 -5.75 -20.53
C GLN A 66 -4.13 -6.69 -21.66
N ILE A 67 -5.31 -7.30 -21.53
CA ILE A 67 -5.91 -8.13 -22.57
C ILE A 67 -6.16 -7.30 -23.83
N GLU A 68 -6.74 -6.12 -23.71
CA GLU A 68 -6.98 -5.20 -24.81
C GLU A 68 -5.70 -4.92 -25.60
N SER A 69 -4.58 -4.62 -24.92
CA SER A 69 -3.30 -4.40 -25.58
C SER A 69 -2.84 -5.60 -26.39
N ARG A 70 -3.05 -6.83 -25.89
CA ARG A 70 -2.68 -8.05 -26.61
C ARG A 70 -3.63 -8.37 -27.78
N LEU A 71 -4.93 -8.08 -27.64
CA LEU A 71 -5.91 -8.30 -28.71
C LEU A 71 -5.69 -7.36 -29.90
N LYS A 72 -5.23 -6.13 -29.66
CA LYS A 72 -4.87 -5.18 -30.73
C LYS A 72 -3.75 -5.68 -31.64
N GLU A 73 -2.91 -6.59 -31.16
CA GLU A 73 -1.80 -7.19 -31.92
C GLU A 73 -2.26 -8.33 -32.85
N ILE A 74 -3.54 -8.74 -32.81
CA ILE A 74 -4.06 -9.86 -33.60
C ILE A 74 -4.81 -9.30 -34.82
N GLU A 75 -4.31 -9.59 -36.03
CA GLU A 75 -4.86 -9.07 -37.31
C GLU A 75 -6.31 -9.50 -37.55
N ASP A 76 -6.66 -10.74 -37.19
CA ASP A 76 -8.01 -11.30 -37.40
C ASP A 76 -9.09 -10.75 -36.44
N ILE A 77 -8.76 -9.79 -35.57
CA ILE A 77 -9.71 -9.21 -34.62
C ILE A 77 -10.13 -7.82 -35.08
N PRO A 78 -11.44 -7.58 -35.33
CA PRO A 78 -11.95 -6.26 -35.67
C PRO A 78 -11.66 -5.25 -34.56
N GLN A 79 -10.94 -4.17 -34.90
CA GLN A 79 -10.51 -3.17 -33.91
C GLN A 79 -11.68 -2.47 -33.19
N GLU A 80 -12.83 -2.35 -33.86
CA GLU A 80 -14.05 -1.79 -33.28
C GLU A 80 -14.60 -2.64 -32.13
N LYS A 81 -14.42 -3.96 -32.20
CA LYS A 81 -14.92 -4.93 -31.20
C LYS A 81 -13.90 -5.25 -30.11
N VAL A 82 -12.65 -4.80 -30.24
CA VAL A 82 -11.56 -5.09 -29.29
C VAL A 82 -11.92 -4.72 -27.86
N ARG A 83 -12.62 -3.59 -27.65
CA ARG A 83 -13.00 -3.17 -26.29
C ARG A 83 -13.98 -4.15 -25.65
N ASP A 84 -15.00 -4.57 -26.38
CA ASP A 84 -16.03 -5.47 -25.87
C ASP A 84 -15.49 -6.90 -25.71
N LEU A 85 -14.67 -7.36 -26.65
CA LEU A 85 -13.92 -8.61 -26.55
C LEU A 85 -13.01 -8.62 -25.32
N SER A 86 -12.26 -7.54 -25.08
CA SER A 86 -11.38 -7.45 -23.91
C SER A 86 -12.17 -7.60 -22.61
N LEU A 87 -13.36 -6.98 -22.51
CA LEU A 87 -14.21 -7.07 -21.34
C LEU A 87 -14.78 -8.48 -21.14
N TYR A 88 -15.25 -9.10 -22.23
CA TYR A 88 -15.77 -10.46 -22.21
C TYR A 88 -14.70 -11.48 -21.83
N ILE A 89 -13.54 -11.45 -22.48
CA ILE A 89 -12.41 -12.34 -22.20
C ILE A 89 -11.89 -12.14 -20.77
N THR A 90 -11.83 -10.91 -20.27
CA THR A 90 -11.44 -10.66 -18.87
C THR A 90 -12.37 -11.36 -17.88
N LYS A 91 -13.69 -11.34 -18.12
CA LYS A 91 -14.65 -12.05 -17.27
C LYS A 91 -14.39 -13.57 -17.28
N LEU A 92 -14.15 -14.14 -18.46
CA LEU A 92 -13.84 -15.57 -18.59
C LEU A 92 -12.54 -15.94 -17.88
N VAL A 93 -11.47 -15.15 -18.07
CA VAL A 93 -10.18 -15.37 -17.39
C VAL A 93 -10.36 -15.34 -15.86
N PHE A 94 -11.07 -14.36 -15.32
CA PHE A 94 -11.31 -14.28 -13.87
C PHE A 94 -12.17 -15.43 -13.35
N LYS A 95 -13.13 -15.91 -14.13
CA LYS A 95 -13.91 -17.11 -13.80
C LYS A 95 -13.00 -18.34 -13.72
N CYS A 96 -12.15 -18.57 -14.72
CA CYS A 96 -11.19 -19.68 -14.72
C CYS A 96 -10.22 -19.60 -13.52
N LEU A 97 -9.68 -18.40 -13.24
CA LEU A 97 -8.78 -18.21 -12.10
C LEU A 97 -9.47 -18.47 -10.75
N GLY A 98 -10.73 -18.08 -10.62
CA GLY A 98 -11.53 -18.34 -9.43
C GLY A 98 -11.76 -19.83 -9.17
N GLU A 99 -11.95 -20.62 -10.23
CA GLU A 99 -12.10 -22.09 -10.16
C GLU A 99 -10.75 -22.80 -9.89
N MET A 100 -9.64 -22.28 -10.41
CA MET A 100 -8.33 -22.95 -10.32
C MET A 100 -7.57 -22.66 -9.01
N PHE A 101 -7.81 -21.51 -8.36
CA PHE A 101 -6.96 -21.02 -7.25
C PHE A 101 -7.73 -20.64 -5.98
N HIS A 102 -8.62 -21.51 -5.51
CA HIS A 102 -9.42 -21.28 -4.30
C HIS A 102 -8.57 -20.92 -3.06
N GLY A 103 -7.48 -21.66 -2.81
CA GLY A 103 -6.61 -21.42 -1.64
C GLY A 103 -5.91 -20.06 -1.69
N ALA A 104 -5.31 -19.70 -2.85
CA ALA A 104 -4.66 -18.41 -3.04
C ALA A 104 -5.68 -17.26 -2.91
N ARG A 105 -6.91 -17.46 -3.40
CA ARG A 105 -7.98 -16.47 -3.28
C ARG A 105 -8.39 -16.24 -1.82
N ALA A 106 -8.54 -17.31 -1.05
CA ALA A 106 -8.86 -17.20 0.37
C ALA A 106 -7.79 -16.42 1.15
N ILE A 107 -6.50 -16.69 0.88
CA ILE A 107 -5.38 -15.95 1.48
C ILE A 107 -5.42 -14.48 1.07
N GLN A 108 -5.60 -14.20 -0.22
CA GLN A 108 -5.68 -12.83 -0.73
C GLN A 108 -6.83 -12.05 -0.06
N ASP A 109 -8.02 -12.63 0.01
CA ASP A 109 -9.19 -12.00 0.62
C ASP A 109 -8.97 -11.77 2.13
N TRP A 110 -8.31 -12.70 2.83
CA TRP A 110 -7.91 -12.53 4.23
C TRP A 110 -6.93 -11.36 4.41
N LEU A 111 -5.87 -11.28 3.60
CA LEU A 111 -4.90 -10.18 3.63
C LEU A 111 -5.61 -8.83 3.37
N VAL A 112 -6.46 -8.76 2.35
CA VAL A 112 -7.26 -7.58 1.99
C VAL A 112 -8.12 -7.12 3.17
N GLU A 113 -8.79 -8.03 3.87
CA GLU A 113 -9.63 -7.71 5.02
C GLU A 113 -8.79 -7.27 6.23
N CYS A 114 -7.64 -7.88 6.48
CA CYS A 114 -6.68 -7.44 7.49
C CYS A 114 -6.23 -5.99 7.23
N ALA A 115 -5.77 -5.68 6.02
CA ALA A 115 -5.31 -4.33 5.66
C ALA A 115 -6.43 -3.29 5.77
N LYS A 116 -7.67 -3.65 5.42
CA LYS A 116 -8.85 -2.79 5.59
C LYS A 116 -9.12 -2.49 7.06
N ARG A 117 -9.08 -3.50 7.94
CA ARG A 117 -9.30 -3.32 9.38
C ARG A 117 -8.19 -2.50 10.02
N ILE A 118 -6.93 -2.82 9.71
CA ILE A 118 -5.76 -2.09 10.22
C ILE A 118 -5.81 -0.62 9.80
N SER A 119 -6.06 -0.33 8.52
CA SER A 119 -6.11 1.05 8.02
C SER A 119 -7.25 1.91 8.57
N LYS A 120 -8.31 1.29 9.12
CA LYS A 120 -9.42 1.96 9.82
C LYS A 120 -9.29 1.95 11.34
N SER A 121 -8.25 1.30 11.86
CA SER A 121 -8.01 1.19 13.28
C SER A 121 -7.23 2.40 13.80
N VAL A 122 -7.52 2.81 15.02
CA VAL A 122 -6.88 3.92 15.72
C VAL A 122 -6.36 3.41 17.07
N PRO A 123 -5.14 3.78 17.51
CA PRO A 123 -4.65 3.41 18.83
C PRO A 123 -5.61 3.88 19.94
N SER A 124 -5.84 3.06 20.98
CA SER A 124 -6.74 3.46 22.09
C SER A 124 -6.29 4.74 22.81
N GLU A 125 -4.98 5.02 22.83
CA GLU A 125 -4.40 6.23 23.40
C GLU A 125 -4.78 7.51 22.62
N VAL A 126 -5.21 7.35 21.37
CA VAL A 126 -5.61 8.44 20.45
C VAL A 126 -7.15 8.57 20.38
N VAL A 127 -7.89 7.81 21.19
CA VAL A 127 -9.36 7.93 21.28
C VAL A 127 -9.71 9.22 22.02
N PHE A 128 -10.41 10.10 21.31
CA PHE A 128 -10.86 11.42 21.72
C PHE A 128 -11.39 11.51 23.15
N SER A 129 -10.95 12.55 23.85
CA SER A 129 -11.62 13.16 25.00
C SER A 129 -12.96 13.77 24.55
N ASP A 130 -13.95 12.93 24.23
CA ASP A 130 -15.29 13.39 23.81
C ASP A 130 -16.20 13.74 25.01
N GLN A 131 -15.74 13.54 26.25
CA GLN A 131 -16.59 13.73 27.44
C GLN A 131 -16.36 15.05 28.21
N SER A 132 -15.34 15.86 27.89
CA SER A 132 -15.04 17.07 28.68
C SER A 132 -15.54 18.38 28.08
N LEU A 133 -16.27 18.36 26.95
CA LEU A 133 -16.80 19.58 26.30
C LEU A 133 -18.33 19.73 26.37
N SER A 134 -19.04 18.75 26.95
CA SER A 134 -20.49 18.85 27.15
C SER A 134 -20.91 19.57 28.45
N GLU A 135 -20.00 19.77 29.41
CA GLU A 135 -20.36 20.34 30.73
C GLU A 135 -20.15 21.87 30.85
N HIS A 136 -19.38 22.50 29.97
CA HIS A 136 -19.12 23.96 30.05
C HIS A 136 -19.98 24.85 29.15
N ARG A 137 -21.10 24.34 28.61
CA ARG A 137 -22.02 25.12 27.76
C ARG A 137 -23.28 25.64 28.46
N ILE A 138 -23.41 25.50 29.79
CA ILE A 138 -24.63 25.91 30.50
C ILE A 138 -24.47 27.20 31.35
N GLU A 139 -23.27 27.70 31.65
CA GLU A 139 -23.13 28.90 32.53
C GLU A 139 -22.76 30.22 31.83
N GLY A 140 -22.87 30.32 30.50
CA GLY A 140 -22.45 31.50 29.73
C GLY A 140 -23.55 32.37 29.10
N LYS A 141 -24.82 32.17 29.45
CA LYS A 141 -25.94 32.99 28.95
C LYS A 141 -26.67 33.63 30.12
N ASN A 142 -26.15 34.74 30.62
CA ASN A 142 -26.90 35.73 31.42
C ASN A 142 -26.04 36.98 31.72
N PHE A 143 -25.34 37.56 30.74
CA PHE A 143 -24.76 38.90 30.89
C PHE A 143 -24.45 39.49 29.51
N MET A 144 -25.45 40.11 28.89
CA MET A 144 -25.32 41.17 27.87
C MET A 144 -26.72 41.48 27.34
N ASP A 145 -27.49 42.20 28.15
CA ASP A 145 -28.56 43.10 27.70
C ASP A 145 -28.68 44.17 28.79
N ASN A 146 -28.01 45.29 28.54
CA ASN A 146 -28.25 46.66 29.03
C ASN A 146 -26.94 47.44 28.86
N ASP A 147 -27.07 48.72 28.55
CA ASP A 147 -26.01 49.72 28.36
C ASP A 147 -25.57 49.93 26.90
N LEU A 148 -26.57 50.14 26.04
CA LEU A 148 -26.49 51.10 24.93
C LEU A 148 -27.07 52.43 25.46
N GLU A 149 -26.23 53.32 25.98
CA GLU A 149 -26.55 54.76 26.04
C GLU A 149 -25.28 55.61 26.29
N ASN A 150 -25.18 56.69 25.54
CA ASN A 150 -24.24 57.83 25.65
C ASN A 150 -22.88 57.75 24.94
N LEU A 151 -22.94 57.99 23.63
CA LEU A 151 -21.91 58.73 22.88
C LEU A 151 -22.41 60.18 22.69
N GLN A 152 -21.75 61.14 23.34
CA GLN A 152 -21.72 62.54 22.92
C GLN A 152 -20.31 63.12 23.08
N ASP A 153 -19.85 63.63 21.94
CA ASP A 153 -19.00 64.81 21.74
C ASP A 153 -17.62 64.92 22.41
N SER A 154 -16.60 64.93 21.53
CA SER A 154 -15.82 66.13 21.15
C SER A 154 -14.29 66.01 21.19
N SER A 155 -13.69 66.44 20.08
CA SER A 155 -12.41 67.15 19.94
C SER A 155 -11.10 66.49 20.40
N GLY A 156 -10.24 66.16 19.43
CA GLY A 156 -9.14 67.04 19.03
C GLY A 156 -7.80 66.98 19.78
N ASN A 157 -6.76 66.69 18.98
CA ASN A 157 -5.37 67.22 19.03
C ASN A 157 -4.35 66.71 20.07
N GLY A 158 -3.15 66.40 19.56
CA GLY A 158 -1.91 66.98 20.09
C GLY A 158 -0.93 66.06 20.81
N ASN A 159 0.18 65.76 20.11
CA ASN A 159 1.59 65.83 20.52
C ASN A 159 2.13 65.19 21.81
N GLU A 160 3.31 64.55 21.61
CA GLU A 160 4.51 64.57 22.48
C GLU A 160 4.37 63.88 23.86
N GLU A 161 5.31 63.13 24.40
CA GLU A 161 6.74 63.39 24.53
C GLU A 161 7.45 62.17 25.18
N ASN A 162 8.70 61.92 24.78
CA ASN A 162 9.88 61.50 25.56
C ASN A 162 9.78 60.47 26.73
N ASN A 163 10.61 59.41 26.68
CA ASN A 163 11.92 59.48 27.35
C ASN A 163 12.89 58.29 27.08
N MET A 164 14.13 58.68 26.71
CA MET A 164 15.47 58.12 26.93
C MET A 164 15.72 56.60 26.91
N ASN A 165 16.49 56.06 25.95
CA ASN A 165 17.96 56.11 25.75
C ASN A 165 18.80 55.37 26.81
N ASN A 166 19.36 54.19 26.46
CA ASN A 166 20.79 53.99 26.11
C ASN A 166 21.24 52.51 26.29
N ASN A 167 21.49 51.81 25.18
CA ASN A 167 22.80 51.34 24.68
C ASN A 167 23.96 51.27 25.71
N ILE A 168 24.87 50.28 25.81
CA ILE A 168 25.45 49.32 24.85
C ILE A 168 26.22 48.23 25.64
N ASN A 169 26.24 47.02 25.05
CA ASN A 169 27.18 45.89 25.12
C ASN A 169 28.45 45.96 26.00
N GLU A 170 28.74 44.82 26.64
CA GLU A 170 30.07 44.21 26.56
C GLU A 170 29.96 42.68 26.60
N ILE A 171 30.73 42.03 25.72
CA ILE A 171 30.84 40.59 25.48
C ILE A 171 32.16 40.14 26.15
N ASN A 172 32.15 38.96 26.80
CA ASN A 172 33.18 37.91 26.84
C ASN A 172 32.95 37.07 28.12
N ASP A 173 32.50 35.83 27.95
CA ASP A 173 33.32 34.61 27.98
C ASP A 173 33.49 34.09 29.40
N ASP A 174 32.64 33.13 29.78
CA ASP A 174 32.99 32.08 30.74
C ASP A 174 32.15 30.83 30.41
N GLU A 175 32.81 29.94 29.66
CA GLU A 175 32.44 28.54 29.51
C GLU A 175 32.58 27.82 30.87
N GLU A 176 31.51 27.74 31.67
CA GLU A 176 31.38 26.69 32.69
C GLU A 176 29.98 26.70 33.32
N ASN A 177 29.01 26.01 32.70
CA ASN A 177 27.88 25.35 33.38
C ASN A 177 27.00 24.58 32.38
N LYS A 178 27.62 23.68 31.61
CA LYS A 178 26.94 22.77 30.68
C LYS A 178 26.92 21.33 31.21
N HIS A 179 26.55 21.12 32.47
CA HIS A 179 26.16 19.78 32.92
C HIS A 179 25.02 19.84 33.92
N ASN A 180 23.89 19.25 33.48
CA ASN A 180 22.71 18.80 34.24
C ASN A 180 21.43 19.54 33.87
N ASN A 181 20.84 19.15 32.73
CA ASN A 181 19.38 19.12 32.54
C ASN A 181 19.02 18.29 31.28
N LEU A 182 19.46 17.02 31.24
CA LEU A 182 18.95 16.01 30.30
C LEU A 182 18.06 15.02 31.05
N THR A 183 16.90 15.47 31.53
CA THR A 183 15.82 14.56 31.93
C THR A 183 14.48 15.09 31.48
N ASN A 184 13.79 14.27 30.66
CA ASN A 184 12.38 14.35 30.28
C ASN A 184 11.93 15.49 29.35
N LYS A 185 12.37 15.43 28.09
CA LYS A 185 11.59 16.01 26.97
C LYS A 185 10.33 15.14 26.77
N LYS A 186 9.25 15.47 27.47
CA LYS A 186 7.90 14.88 27.24
C LYS A 186 7.61 14.95 25.73
N ARG A 187 7.29 13.81 25.12
CA ARG A 187 6.80 13.76 23.73
C ARG A 187 5.61 14.72 23.63
N SER A 188 5.70 15.72 22.76
CA SER A 188 4.60 16.63 22.48
C SER A 188 3.46 15.82 21.89
N ILE A 189 2.34 15.74 22.63
CA ILE A 189 1.09 15.16 22.15
C ILE A 189 0.60 16.09 21.02
N VAL A 190 0.60 15.59 19.79
CA VAL A 190 0.04 16.31 18.65
C VAL A 190 -1.48 16.25 18.76
N ILE A 191 -2.11 17.36 19.14
CA ILE A 191 -3.57 17.47 19.22
C ILE A 191 -4.11 17.79 17.82
N ILE A 192 -4.82 16.83 17.22
CA ILE A 192 -5.43 16.97 15.89
C ILE A 192 -6.93 17.24 16.05
N PRO A 193 -7.49 18.30 15.44
CA PRO A 193 -8.88 18.70 15.65
C PRO A 193 -9.92 17.68 15.12
N PRO A 194 -11.09 17.58 15.77
CA PRO A 194 -12.06 16.48 15.58
C PRO A 194 -12.93 16.56 14.31
N SER A 195 -12.78 17.58 13.46
CA SER A 195 -13.82 17.94 12.49
C SER A 195 -13.85 17.13 11.18
N LYS A 196 -12.99 16.12 10.98
CA LYS A 196 -13.08 15.23 9.80
C LYS A 196 -12.84 13.76 10.19
N PRO A 197 -13.84 12.85 10.04
CA PRO A 197 -13.74 11.42 10.39
C PRO A 197 -12.73 10.58 9.58
N GLY A 198 -11.75 11.21 8.90
CA GLY A 198 -10.64 10.56 8.19
C GLY A 198 -9.26 11.07 8.54
N LEU A 199 -9.12 12.07 9.44
CA LEU A 199 -7.82 12.63 9.84
C LEU A 199 -7.06 11.76 10.85
N ASN A 200 -7.78 10.85 11.52
CA ASN A 200 -7.26 10.02 12.62
C ASN A 200 -6.79 8.63 12.17
N GLN A 201 -7.00 8.30 10.90
CA GLN A 201 -6.55 7.04 10.31
C GLN A 201 -5.06 7.14 9.96
N MET A 202 -4.20 7.02 10.98
CA MET A 202 -2.74 7.11 10.84
C MET A 202 -2.06 5.74 10.74
N THR A 203 -2.79 4.68 11.11
CA THR A 203 -2.30 3.31 11.21
C THR A 203 -2.09 2.68 9.85
N THR A 204 -0.85 2.28 9.57
CA THR A 204 -0.47 1.58 8.34
C THR A 204 -0.26 0.09 8.58
N VAL A 205 -0.31 -0.71 7.52
CA VAL A 205 0.03 -2.14 7.60
C VAL A 205 1.54 -2.28 7.72
N VAL A 206 1.97 -3.03 8.73
CA VAL A 206 3.37 -3.34 9.00
C VAL A 206 3.49 -4.81 9.37
N TRP A 207 4.39 -5.52 8.71
CA TRP A 207 4.75 -6.90 9.03
C TRP A 207 6.25 -7.09 8.99
N THR A 208 6.73 -8.24 9.43
CA THR A 208 8.14 -8.60 9.40
C THR A 208 8.34 -9.81 8.48
N THR A 209 9.37 -9.79 7.64
CA THR A 209 9.71 -10.96 6.82
C THR A 209 10.28 -12.10 7.67
N PRO A 210 10.34 -13.35 7.17
CA PRO A 210 11.02 -14.44 7.85
C PRO A 210 12.53 -14.24 8.09
N LEU A 211 13.13 -13.20 7.50
CA LEU A 211 14.52 -12.76 7.74
C LEU A 211 14.59 -11.52 8.66
N ASP A 212 13.56 -11.28 9.47
CA ASP A 212 13.46 -10.19 10.44
C ASP A 212 13.51 -8.77 9.84
N LEU A 213 13.24 -8.62 8.54
CA LEU A 213 13.17 -7.31 7.88
C LEU A 213 11.77 -6.70 8.09
N PRO A 214 11.64 -5.53 8.73
CA PRO A 214 10.35 -4.87 8.87
C PRO A 214 9.92 -4.21 7.56
N ILE A 215 8.67 -4.46 7.14
CA ILE A 215 8.07 -3.87 5.95
C ILE A 215 6.89 -2.99 6.34
N VAL A 216 6.95 -1.72 5.94
CA VAL A 216 5.93 -0.71 6.23
C VAL A 216 5.32 -0.24 4.91
N GLN A 217 4.00 -0.33 4.76
CA GLN A 217 3.34 0.25 3.58
C GLN A 217 3.33 1.78 3.65
N PRO A 218 3.89 2.50 2.65
CA PRO A 218 4.01 3.96 2.70
C PRO A 218 2.77 4.69 2.16
N TYR A 219 1.66 3.99 1.89
CA TYR A 219 0.52 4.57 1.19
C TYR A 219 -0.28 5.54 2.09
N ARG A 220 0.03 6.83 1.94
CA ARG A 220 -0.62 7.96 2.63
C ARG A 220 -1.32 8.89 1.63
N LYS A 221 -2.25 9.71 2.13
CA LYS A 221 -2.91 10.78 1.38
C LYS A 221 -2.13 12.08 1.61
N LEU A 222 -1.08 12.29 0.82
CA LEU A 222 -0.28 13.50 0.91
C LEU A 222 -1.09 14.71 0.44
N GLY A 223 -1.04 15.79 1.21
CA GLY A 223 -1.61 17.08 0.82
C GLY A 223 -0.67 17.80 -0.13
N LYS A 224 -1.22 18.33 -1.23
CA LYS A 224 -0.46 19.22 -2.12
C LYS A 224 -0.45 20.63 -1.53
N LYS A 225 0.73 21.23 -1.46
CA LYS A 225 0.94 22.61 -1.06
C LYS A 225 1.44 23.41 -2.24
N ALA A 226 0.76 24.52 -2.53
CA ALA A 226 1.23 25.51 -3.48
C ALA A 226 2.38 26.30 -2.86
N VAL A 227 3.58 26.17 -3.44
CA VAL A 227 4.77 26.92 -3.04
C VAL A 227 5.08 27.93 -4.12
N LYS A 228 4.98 29.20 -3.76
CA LYS A 228 5.35 30.31 -4.65
C LYS A 228 6.88 30.37 -4.75
N THR A 229 7.39 30.25 -5.97
CA THR A 229 8.80 30.47 -6.30
C THR A 229 8.93 31.77 -7.09
N ASN A 230 10.16 32.20 -7.39
CA ASN A 230 10.42 33.39 -8.20
C ASN A 230 9.87 33.27 -9.63
N LEU A 231 9.75 32.04 -10.18
CA LEU A 231 9.26 31.81 -11.54
C LEU A 231 7.75 31.55 -11.58
N GLN A 232 7.25 30.70 -10.69
CA GLN A 232 5.86 30.27 -10.68
C GLN A 232 5.44 29.66 -9.34
N THR A 233 4.15 29.40 -9.18
CA THR A 233 3.65 28.63 -8.05
C THR A 233 3.62 27.15 -8.43
N ILE A 234 4.42 26.33 -7.74
CA ILE A 234 4.48 24.88 -7.94
C ILE A 234 3.67 24.17 -6.85
N ASN A 235 2.92 23.15 -7.24
CA ASN A 235 2.21 22.30 -6.29
C ASN A 235 3.10 21.12 -5.94
N ILE A 236 3.66 21.13 -4.73
CA ILE A 236 4.52 20.06 -4.21
C ILE A 236 3.82 19.28 -3.09
N GLU A 237 4.21 18.03 -2.92
CA GLU A 237 3.80 17.21 -1.79
C GLU A 237 4.97 17.19 -0.79
N ASP A 238 4.69 17.47 0.48
CA ASP A 238 5.71 17.44 1.54
C ASP A 238 5.73 16.05 2.20
N PRO A 239 6.79 15.24 2.00
CA PRO A 239 6.87 13.90 2.59
C PRO A 239 7.06 13.91 4.11
N GLY A 240 7.51 15.03 4.69
CA GLY A 240 7.76 15.17 6.12
C GLY A 240 6.49 15.34 6.95
N VAL A 241 5.36 15.68 6.33
CA VAL A 241 4.10 15.94 7.02
C VAL A 241 3.38 14.61 7.33
N PRO A 242 3.11 14.30 8.62
CA PRO A 242 2.28 13.17 8.98
C PRO A 242 0.92 13.25 8.30
N SER A 243 0.64 12.28 7.42
CA SER A 243 -0.56 12.26 6.59
C SER A 243 -1.39 11.00 6.84
N PRO A 244 -2.72 11.08 6.76
CA PRO A 244 -3.58 9.92 6.98
C PRO A 244 -3.35 8.85 5.91
N VAL A 245 -3.59 7.59 6.25
CA VAL A 245 -3.36 6.47 5.34
C VAL A 245 -4.38 6.45 4.21
N ASN A 246 -3.94 5.99 3.04
CA ASN A 246 -4.84 5.69 1.95
C ASN A 246 -5.34 4.24 2.08
N SER A 247 -6.44 4.04 2.83
CA SER A 247 -7.03 2.72 3.08
C SER A 247 -7.28 1.89 1.81
N ILE A 248 -7.68 2.53 0.70
CA ILE A 248 -7.89 1.84 -0.58
C ILE A 248 -6.57 1.28 -1.10
N LYS A 249 -5.51 2.09 -1.14
CA LYS A 249 -4.19 1.66 -1.61
C LYS A 249 -3.54 0.63 -0.68
N GLN A 250 -3.63 0.82 0.64
CA GLN A 250 -3.14 -0.14 1.65
C GLN A 250 -3.72 -1.54 1.40
N ARG A 251 -5.05 -1.62 1.31
CA ARG A 251 -5.78 -2.85 1.04
C ARG A 251 -5.40 -3.49 -0.29
N ALA A 252 -5.38 -2.72 -1.37
CA ALA A 252 -5.10 -3.25 -2.71
C ALA A 252 -3.64 -3.73 -2.84
N ALA A 253 -2.69 -3.07 -2.17
CA ALA A 253 -1.27 -3.34 -2.28
C ALA A 253 -0.74 -4.34 -1.25
N PHE A 254 -1.52 -4.71 -0.22
CA PHE A 254 -0.99 -5.60 0.81
C PHE A 254 -0.72 -7.02 0.29
N PRO A 255 -1.64 -7.70 -0.42
CA PRO A 255 -1.34 -9.00 -1.02
C PRO A 255 -0.09 -9.02 -1.93
N PRO A 256 0.07 -8.12 -2.92
CA PRO A 256 1.27 -8.14 -3.76
C PRO A 256 2.54 -7.84 -2.97
N ASN A 257 2.53 -6.84 -2.08
CA ASN A 257 3.72 -6.51 -1.30
C ASN A 257 4.12 -7.66 -0.37
N PHE A 258 3.15 -8.39 0.18
CA PHE A 258 3.40 -9.56 1.01
C PHE A 258 4.06 -10.68 0.19
N ILE A 259 3.53 -11.02 -0.99
CA ILE A 259 4.15 -12.03 -1.86
C ILE A 259 5.56 -11.58 -2.31
N HIS A 260 5.73 -10.34 -2.76
CA HIS A 260 7.06 -9.81 -3.11
C HIS A 260 8.06 -9.88 -1.94
N SER A 261 7.58 -9.72 -0.70
CA SER A 261 8.44 -9.88 0.47
C SER A 261 8.91 -11.32 0.69
N LEU A 262 8.07 -12.30 0.36
CA LEU A 262 8.43 -13.72 0.40
C LEU A 262 9.37 -14.08 -0.77
N ASP A 263 9.10 -13.57 -1.98
CA ASP A 263 9.96 -13.77 -3.15
C ASP A 263 11.38 -13.23 -2.89
N ALA A 264 11.48 -12.02 -2.33
CA ALA A 264 12.76 -11.42 -1.93
C ALA A 264 13.45 -12.21 -0.81
N THR A 265 12.67 -12.74 0.15
CA THR A 265 13.20 -13.59 1.22
C THR A 265 13.80 -14.87 0.66
N HIS A 266 13.09 -15.55 -0.24
CA HIS A 266 13.56 -16.78 -0.89
C HIS A 266 14.81 -16.53 -1.74
N MET A 267 14.85 -15.44 -2.50
CA MET A 267 16.01 -15.01 -3.27
C MET A 267 17.23 -14.81 -2.35
N LEU A 268 17.08 -14.10 -1.23
CA LEU A 268 18.17 -13.87 -0.28
C LEU A 268 18.64 -15.17 0.39
N MET A 269 17.72 -16.04 0.80
CA MET A 269 18.07 -17.36 1.36
C MET A 269 18.81 -18.21 0.34
N THR A 270 18.38 -18.20 -0.93
CA THR A 270 19.06 -18.91 -2.02
C THR A 270 20.46 -18.36 -2.26
N ALA A 271 20.63 -17.03 -2.30
CA ALA A 271 21.93 -16.40 -2.45
C ALA A 271 22.91 -16.81 -1.33
N LEU A 272 22.43 -16.88 -0.09
CA LEU A 272 23.22 -17.36 1.06
C LEU A 272 23.60 -18.84 0.91
N GLY A 273 22.64 -19.71 0.54
CA GLY A 273 22.91 -21.13 0.32
C GLY A 273 23.88 -21.39 -0.85
N CYS A 274 23.79 -20.60 -1.93
CA CYS A 274 24.73 -20.64 -3.04
C CYS A 274 26.13 -20.23 -2.58
N LYS A 275 26.23 -19.17 -1.76
CA LYS A 275 27.51 -18.71 -1.21
C LYS A 275 28.17 -19.76 -0.30
N GLU A 276 27.40 -20.46 0.54
CA GLU A 276 27.92 -21.55 1.39
C GLU A 276 28.51 -22.71 0.57
N LYS A 277 27.96 -22.95 -0.62
CA LYS A 277 28.45 -23.95 -1.58
C LYS A 277 29.50 -23.40 -2.56
N ASN A 278 29.96 -22.16 -2.38
CA ASN A 278 30.90 -21.43 -3.26
C ASN A 278 30.43 -21.23 -4.71
N LEU A 279 29.13 -21.05 -4.95
CA LEU A 279 28.60 -20.68 -6.26
C LEU A 279 28.57 -19.15 -6.43
N GLU A 280 28.87 -18.68 -7.63
CA GLU A 280 28.53 -17.31 -8.02
C GLU A 280 27.01 -17.22 -8.27
N PHE A 281 26.38 -16.22 -7.67
CA PHE A 281 24.93 -16.01 -7.77
C PHE A 281 24.61 -14.57 -8.14
N ALA A 282 23.76 -14.41 -9.16
CA ALA A 282 23.13 -13.15 -9.48
C ALA A 282 21.62 -13.36 -9.67
N SER A 283 20.82 -12.32 -9.43
CA SER A 283 19.37 -12.40 -9.59
C SER A 283 18.80 -11.15 -10.24
N VAL A 284 17.85 -11.35 -11.14
CA VAL A 284 16.92 -10.32 -11.60
C VAL A 284 15.53 -10.74 -11.16
N HIS A 285 15.15 -10.34 -9.94
CA HIS A 285 13.90 -10.73 -9.29
C HIS A 285 13.66 -12.25 -9.30
N ASP A 286 12.77 -12.75 -10.15
CA ASP A 286 12.34 -14.15 -10.26
C ASP A 286 13.28 -15.02 -11.12
N SER A 287 14.34 -14.43 -11.66
CA SER A 287 15.32 -15.10 -12.51
C SER A 287 16.68 -15.16 -11.82
N PHE A 288 17.16 -16.39 -11.57
CA PHE A 288 18.42 -16.65 -10.86
C PHE A 288 19.50 -17.17 -11.81
N TRP A 289 20.69 -16.60 -11.72
CA TRP A 289 21.81 -16.81 -12.63
C TRP A 289 23.04 -17.31 -11.86
N THR A 290 23.77 -18.23 -12.49
CA THR A 290 25.05 -18.78 -12.05
C THR A 290 25.83 -19.27 -13.27
N HIS A 291 27.04 -19.80 -13.10
CA HIS A 291 27.78 -20.43 -14.20
C HIS A 291 27.09 -21.71 -14.68
N ALA A 292 27.23 -22.02 -15.98
CA ALA A 292 26.54 -23.15 -16.60
C ALA A 292 26.85 -24.51 -15.93
N CYS A 293 28.06 -24.69 -15.37
CA CYS A 293 28.46 -25.89 -14.65
C CYS A 293 27.75 -26.07 -13.30
N ASP A 294 27.25 -24.99 -12.70
CA ASP A 294 26.73 -24.99 -11.33
C ASP A 294 25.20 -24.98 -11.28
N VAL A 295 24.53 -25.00 -12.44
CA VAL A 295 23.07 -24.89 -12.57
C VAL A 295 22.34 -26.01 -11.82
N GLU A 296 22.87 -27.22 -11.83
CA GLU A 296 22.27 -28.36 -11.10
C GLU A 296 22.28 -28.12 -9.60
N VAL A 297 23.45 -27.76 -9.06
CA VAL A 297 23.65 -27.46 -7.62
C VAL A 297 22.83 -26.25 -7.19
N MET A 298 22.73 -25.22 -8.04
CA MET A 298 21.86 -24.07 -7.78
C MET A 298 20.38 -24.48 -7.74
N ASN A 299 19.91 -25.32 -8.68
CA ASN A 299 18.53 -25.78 -8.71
C ASN A 299 18.13 -26.58 -7.47
N GLU A 300 19.03 -27.42 -6.96
CA GLU A 300 18.83 -28.11 -5.67
C GLU A 300 18.71 -27.09 -4.55
N THR A 301 19.66 -26.15 -4.47
CA THR A 301 19.67 -25.11 -3.44
C THR A 301 18.40 -24.25 -3.45
N ILE A 302 17.90 -23.88 -4.63
CA ILE A 302 16.65 -23.12 -4.79
C ILE A 302 15.48 -23.88 -4.15
N ARG A 303 15.35 -25.18 -4.43
CA ARG A 303 14.27 -26.03 -3.90
C ARG A 303 14.40 -26.22 -2.40
N ASP A 304 15.60 -26.47 -1.91
CA ASP A 304 15.88 -26.63 -0.48
C ASP A 304 15.49 -25.36 0.30
N GLN A 305 15.90 -24.19 -0.19
CA GLN A 305 15.55 -22.92 0.46
C GLN A 305 14.06 -22.60 0.34
N PHE A 306 13.40 -23.01 -0.75
CA PHE A 306 11.95 -22.85 -0.89
C PHE A 306 11.20 -23.67 0.16
N VAL A 307 11.59 -24.93 0.33
CA VAL A 307 11.01 -25.81 1.37
C VAL A 307 11.27 -25.22 2.75
N LYS A 308 12.52 -24.86 3.07
CA LYS A 308 12.89 -24.26 4.37
C LYS A 308 12.12 -22.98 4.70
N LEU A 309 11.83 -22.15 3.70
CA LEU A 309 11.01 -20.95 3.87
C LEU A 309 9.56 -21.31 4.20
N HIS A 310 8.95 -22.21 3.42
CA HIS A 310 7.53 -22.55 3.51
C HIS A 310 7.19 -23.62 4.57
N GLU A 311 8.18 -24.30 5.14
CA GLU A 311 8.01 -25.14 6.34
C GLU A 311 7.64 -24.32 7.58
N GLN A 312 7.99 -23.03 7.59
CA GLN A 312 7.59 -22.12 8.65
C GLN A 312 6.09 -21.81 8.56
N PRO A 313 5.39 -21.62 9.70
CA PRO A 313 3.98 -21.27 9.70
C PRO A 313 3.80 -19.76 9.39
N ILE A 314 4.19 -19.32 8.19
CA ILE A 314 4.26 -17.90 7.78
C ILE A 314 2.95 -17.15 8.06
N MET A 315 1.82 -17.75 7.69
CA MET A 315 0.50 -17.13 7.86
C MET A 315 0.09 -17.00 9.34
N GLU A 316 0.45 -17.98 10.16
CA GLU A 316 0.17 -17.93 11.61
C GLU A 316 1.08 -16.91 12.30
N ASN A 317 2.36 -16.88 11.92
CA ASN A 317 3.31 -15.88 12.40
C ASN A 317 2.84 -14.46 12.10
N LEU A 318 2.40 -14.21 10.86
CA LEU A 318 1.83 -12.93 10.45
C LEU A 318 0.57 -12.58 11.26
N ARG A 319 -0.34 -13.54 11.47
CA ARG A 319 -1.54 -13.34 12.29
C ARG A 319 -1.18 -12.99 13.73
N ASN A 320 -0.24 -13.71 14.33
CA ASN A 320 0.19 -13.51 15.71
C ASN A 320 0.90 -12.15 15.87
N GLU A 321 1.70 -11.75 14.88
CA GLU A 321 2.31 -10.42 14.81
C GLU A 321 1.23 -9.33 14.79
N PHE A 322 0.21 -9.46 13.94
CA PHE A 322 -0.88 -8.49 13.87
C PHE A 322 -1.66 -8.38 15.17
N ILE A 323 -1.96 -9.51 15.81
CA ILE A 323 -2.66 -9.52 17.11
C ILE A 323 -1.82 -8.80 18.18
N LYS A 324 -0.50 -9.02 18.20
CA LYS A 324 0.41 -8.37 19.14
C LYS A 324 0.57 -6.88 18.86
N ARG A 325 0.84 -6.51 17.60
CA ARG A 325 1.15 -5.15 17.15
C ARG A 325 -0.05 -4.21 17.25
N TYR A 326 -1.23 -4.68 16.86
CA TYR A 326 -2.46 -3.90 16.86
C TYR A 326 -3.35 -4.18 18.08
N LYS A 327 -2.78 -4.76 19.15
CA LYS A 327 -3.48 -4.99 20.41
C LYS A 327 -3.98 -3.65 20.98
N GLY A 328 -5.26 -3.60 21.34
CA GLY A 328 -5.85 -2.39 21.92
C GLY A 328 -6.15 -1.28 20.90
N TYR A 329 -6.07 -1.54 19.59
CA TYR A 329 -6.58 -0.58 18.60
C TYR A 329 -8.11 -0.71 18.51
N LYS A 330 -8.80 0.41 18.30
CA LYS A 330 -10.26 0.45 18.10
C LYS A 330 -10.58 0.74 16.63
N LEU A 331 -11.63 0.09 16.11
CA LEU A 331 -12.15 0.40 14.78
C LEU A 331 -13.00 1.68 14.85
N THR A 332 -12.82 2.54 13.86
CA THR A 332 -13.62 3.76 13.67
C THR A 332 -14.77 3.57 12.68
#